data_AF-T2GGB9-F1
#
_entry.id   AF-T2GGB9-F1
#
_cell.length_a   1.000
_cell.length_b   1.000
_cell.length_c   1.000
_cell.angle_alpha   90.00
_cell.angle_beta   90.00
_cell.angle_gamma   90.00
#
_symmetry.space_group_name_H-M   'P 1'
#
loop_
_entity.id
_entity.type
_entity.pdbx_description
1 polymer ?
#
loop_
_entity_poly.entity_id
_entity_poly.type
_entity_poly.pdbx_seq_one_letter_code
_entity_poly.pdbx_strand_id
1 'polypeptide(L)'
;MVDGDTGGVVTLRGNVDSMAQKDLTTEYARDVEGVTKVNNEMTVSAMNKKPAESTVVEKVGALLEAVDDASITALVKTTLRYHRSTSALKPTVETHEGIVSMQGNATTAAQKDLATKLVSDLHGVKKVVNNMTVE
;
A
#
# COMPACT_ATOMS: atom_id res chain seq x y z
N MET A 1 27.85 4.61 -31.34
CA MET A 1 28.38 4.96 -32.66
C MET A 1 27.26 5.71 -33.38
N VAL A 2 27.45 6.99 -33.63
CA VAL A 2 26.45 7.84 -34.31
C VAL A 2 26.94 7.98 -35.74
N ASP A 3 26.38 7.19 -36.65
CA ASP A 3 26.67 7.32 -38.08
C ASP A 3 25.82 8.48 -38.62
N GLY A 4 26.48 9.57 -39.01
CA GLY A 4 25.85 10.73 -39.63
C GLY A 4 25.66 10.46 -41.13
N ASP A 5 24.41 10.28 -41.55
CA ASP A 5 24.05 10.23 -42.97
C ASP A 5 23.75 11.64 -43.49
N THR A 6 24.11 11.88 -44.74
CA THR A 6 24.44 13.16 -45.42
C THR A 6 23.28 14.19 -45.56
N GLY A 7 22.38 14.34 -44.59
CA GLY A 7 21.19 15.20 -44.69
C GLY A 7 20.71 15.83 -43.38
N GLY A 8 21.55 15.88 -42.34
CA GLY A 8 21.14 16.38 -41.02
C GLY A 8 20.18 15.44 -40.28
N VAL A 9 20.08 14.18 -40.72
CA VAL A 9 19.23 13.17 -40.10
C VAL A 9 20.05 12.34 -39.12
N VAL A 10 19.68 12.37 -37.84
CA VAL A 10 20.33 11.60 -36.77
C VAL A 10 19.47 10.40 -36.41
N THR A 11 20.04 9.20 -36.41
CA THR A 11 19.34 8.00 -35.93
C THR A 11 19.89 7.56 -34.58
N LEU A 12 19.03 7.52 -33.56
CA LEU A 12 19.40 7.09 -32.20
C LEU A 12 19.08 5.61 -32.05
N ARG A 13 20.09 4.80 -31.74
CA ARG A 13 19.98 3.35 -31.50
C ARG A 13 20.64 2.97 -30.20
N GLY A 14 20.09 1.99 -29.51
CA GLY A 14 20.59 1.49 -28.24
C GLY A 14 19.47 1.17 -27.26
N ASN A 15 19.85 0.70 -26.08
CA ASN A 15 18.93 0.42 -24.99
C ASN A 15 18.94 1.56 -23.97
N VAL A 16 17.76 1.97 -23.52
CA VAL A 16 17.57 3.00 -22.49
C VAL A 16 16.67 2.48 -21.39
N ASP A 17 16.87 2.95 -20.16
CA ASP A 17 16.23 2.38 -18.98
C ASP A 17 14.82 2.93 -18.74
N SER A 18 14.47 4.06 -19.37
CA SER A 18 13.16 4.69 -19.21
C SER A 18 12.71 5.47 -20.45
N MET A 19 11.40 5.74 -20.53
CA MET A 19 10.84 6.60 -21.58
C MET A 19 11.31 8.05 -21.43
N ALA A 20 11.44 8.55 -20.20
CA ALA A 20 11.95 9.89 -19.94
C ALA A 20 13.39 10.07 -20.45
N GLN A 21 14.26 9.08 -20.24
CA GLN A 21 15.62 9.10 -20.77
C GLN A 21 15.63 9.04 -22.30
N LYS A 22 14.74 8.24 -22.90
CA LYS A 22 14.55 8.17 -24.36
C LYS A 22 14.15 9.53 -24.95
N ASP A 23 13.21 10.22 -24.31
CA ASP A 23 12.72 11.53 -24.75
C ASP A 23 13.79 12.61 -24.56
N LEU A 24 14.43 12.67 -23.39
CA LEU A 24 15.50 13.64 -23.10
C LEU A 24 16.67 13.50 -24.09
N THR A 25 17.05 12.28 -24.42
CA THR A 25 18.11 12.01 -25.40
C THR A 25 17.71 12.45 -26.82
N THR A 26 16.41 12.36 -27.16
CA THR A 26 15.88 12.86 -28.44
C THR A 26 15.99 14.38 -28.51
N GLU A 27 15.65 15.06 -27.42
CA GLU A 27 15.70 16.52 -27.34
C GLU A 27 17.15 17.01 -27.45
N TYR A 28 18.10 16.40 -26.73
CA TYR A 28 19.52 16.75 -26.88
C TYR A 28 20.04 16.54 -28.31
N ALA A 29 19.58 15.49 -29.01
CA ALA A 29 20.00 15.25 -30.39
C ALA A 29 19.41 16.27 -31.38
N ARG A 30 18.24 16.85 -31.08
CA ARG A 30 17.61 17.91 -31.91
C ARG A 30 18.29 19.25 -31.77
N ASP A 31 18.86 19.54 -30.60
CA ASP A 31 19.49 20.83 -30.29
C ASP A 31 20.87 21.01 -30.95
N VAL A 32 21.42 19.95 -31.56
CA VAL A 32 22.70 20.01 -32.27
C VAL A 32 22.55 20.76 -33.59
N GLU A 33 23.42 21.75 -33.81
CA GLU A 33 23.44 22.57 -35.03
C GLU A 33 23.62 21.69 -36.28
N GLY A 34 22.72 21.86 -37.25
CA GLY A 34 22.69 21.07 -38.49
C GLY A 34 21.81 19.81 -38.44
N VAL A 35 21.19 19.49 -37.29
CA VAL A 35 20.20 18.40 -37.20
C VAL A 35 18.83 18.89 -37.66
N THR A 36 18.35 18.31 -38.75
CA THR A 36 17.04 18.60 -39.35
C THR A 36 15.99 17.58 -38.92
N LYS A 37 16.39 16.36 -38.56
CA LYS A 37 15.49 15.29 -38.14
C LYS A 37 16.18 14.29 -37.21
N VAL A 38 15.47 13.85 -36.17
CA VAL A 38 15.92 12.76 -35.30
C VAL A 38 15.00 11.55 -35.45
N ASN A 39 15.57 10.41 -35.86
CA ASN A 39 14.91 9.11 -35.92
C ASN A 39 15.28 8.29 -34.68
N ASN A 40 14.37 8.21 -33.70
CA ASN A 40 14.64 7.52 -32.45
C ASN A 40 14.19 6.05 -32.50
N GLU A 41 15.14 5.18 -32.79
CA GLU A 41 15.01 3.71 -32.79
C GLU A 41 15.51 3.08 -31.48
N MET A 42 15.69 3.87 -30.42
CA MET A 42 16.12 3.33 -29.12
C MET A 42 15.03 2.42 -28.56
N THR A 43 15.47 1.26 -28.07
CA THR A 43 14.60 0.30 -27.40
C THR A 43 14.62 0.62 -25.91
N VAL A 44 13.47 0.93 -25.34
CA VAL A 44 13.37 1.01 -23.88
C VAL A 44 13.48 -0.43 -23.37
N SER A 45 14.58 -0.75 -22.71
CA SER A 45 14.72 -2.01 -21.98
C SER A 45 13.56 -2.08 -21.01
N ALA A 46 12.57 -2.91 -21.29
CA ALA A 46 11.45 -3.12 -20.38
C ALA A 46 11.86 -3.81 -19.06
N MET A 47 13.17 -3.91 -18.77
CA MET A 47 13.66 -4.22 -17.42
C MET A 47 13.37 -3.10 -16.41
N ASN A 48 13.11 -1.86 -16.87
CA ASN A 48 12.70 -0.76 -15.99
C ASN A 48 11.51 0.05 -16.55
N LYS A 49 10.53 -0.63 -17.16
CA LYS A 49 9.27 0.03 -17.55
C LYS A 49 8.45 0.37 -16.30
N LYS A 50 8.55 1.64 -15.87
CA LYS A 50 7.73 2.40 -14.92
C LYS A 50 8.10 2.28 -13.43
N PRO A 51 8.02 3.39 -12.66
CA PRO A 51 8.46 3.44 -11.28
C PRO A 51 7.67 2.42 -10.48
N ALA A 52 8.39 1.56 -9.76
CA ALA A 52 7.83 0.72 -8.72
C ALA A 52 7.41 1.58 -7.52
N GLU A 53 6.60 2.63 -7.71
CA GLU A 53 5.96 3.34 -6.60
C GLU A 53 4.69 2.60 -6.15
N SER A 54 4.00 1.87 -7.03
CA SER A 54 2.85 1.04 -6.62
C SER A 54 3.22 -0.22 -5.85
N THR A 55 4.48 -0.66 -5.78
CA THR A 55 4.83 -1.86 -5.00
C THR A 55 5.59 -1.57 -3.72
N VAL A 56 6.33 -0.46 -3.59
CA VAL A 56 6.88 -0.09 -2.26
C VAL A 56 5.92 0.79 -1.48
N VAL A 57 5.20 1.75 -2.09
CA VAL A 57 4.27 2.60 -1.34
C VAL A 57 3.04 1.81 -0.89
N GLU A 58 2.48 0.93 -1.73
CA GLU A 58 1.38 0.04 -1.30
C GLU A 58 1.84 -1.01 -0.29
N LYS A 59 3.04 -1.61 -0.45
CA LYS A 59 3.55 -2.58 0.54
C LYS A 59 3.93 -1.92 1.86
N VAL A 60 4.48 -0.70 1.82
CA VAL A 60 4.76 0.09 3.03
C VAL A 60 3.46 0.55 3.67
N GLY A 61 2.45 0.97 2.89
CA GLY A 61 1.11 1.29 3.37
C GLY A 61 0.45 0.09 4.04
N ALA A 62 0.38 -1.05 3.35
CA ALA A 62 -0.18 -2.28 3.91
C ALA A 62 0.59 -2.78 5.14
N LEU A 63 1.91 -2.57 5.19
CA LEU A 63 2.72 -2.90 6.37
C LEU A 63 2.40 -1.96 7.55
N LEU A 64 2.26 -0.66 7.31
CA LEU A 64 1.88 0.32 8.34
C LEU A 64 0.48 0.00 8.87
N GLU A 65 -0.48 -0.28 7.99
CA GLU A 65 -1.84 -0.68 8.37
C GLU A 65 -1.85 -1.98 9.17
N ALA A 66 -1.05 -2.97 8.78
CA ALA A 66 -0.93 -4.22 9.55
C ALA A 66 -0.33 -4.01 10.94
N VAL A 67 0.62 -3.08 11.09
CA VAL A 67 1.20 -2.71 12.41
C VAL A 67 0.16 -1.97 13.26
N ASP A 68 -0.60 -1.06 12.67
CA ASP A 68 -1.70 -0.36 13.34
C ASP A 68 -2.78 -1.36 13.79
N ASP A 69 -3.21 -2.26 12.92
CA ASP A 69 -4.20 -3.30 13.23
C ASP A 69 -3.72 -4.27 14.32
N ALA A 70 -2.44 -4.64 14.30
CA ALA A 70 -1.85 -5.46 15.36
C ALA A 70 -1.87 -4.73 16.71
N SER A 71 -1.58 -3.42 16.70
CA SER A 71 -1.62 -2.57 17.89
C SER A 71 -3.06 -2.41 18.42
N ILE A 72 -4.02 -2.18 17.53
CA ILE A 72 -5.45 -2.13 17.85
C ILE A 72 -5.89 -3.47 18.47
N THR A 73 -5.52 -4.59 17.84
CA THR A 73 -5.87 -5.94 18.33
C THR A 73 -5.31 -6.18 19.74
N ALA A 74 -4.07 -5.78 19.99
CA ALA A 74 -3.45 -5.89 21.32
C ALA A 74 -4.16 -5.03 22.36
N LEU A 75 -4.51 -3.78 22.01
CA LEU A 75 -5.26 -2.87 22.88
C LEU A 75 -6.65 -3.42 23.19
N VAL A 76 -7.37 -3.94 22.19
CA VAL A 76 -8.68 -4.57 22.38
C VAL A 76 -8.57 -5.73 23.36
N LYS A 77 -7.66 -6.68 23.12
CA LYS A 77 -7.47 -7.85 23.99
C LYS A 77 -7.11 -7.42 25.42
N THR A 78 -6.28 -6.40 25.57
CA THR A 78 -5.88 -5.83 26.86
C THR A 78 -7.08 -5.20 27.56
N THR A 79 -7.79 -4.28 26.90
CA THR A 79 -8.96 -3.59 27.45
C THR A 79 -10.03 -4.57 27.93
N LEU A 80 -10.38 -5.56 27.10
CA LEU A 80 -11.39 -6.55 27.46
C LEU A 80 -10.94 -7.42 28.64
N ARG A 81 -9.66 -7.81 28.68
CA ARG A 81 -9.11 -8.66 29.75
C ARG A 81 -9.00 -7.93 31.10
N TYR A 82 -8.65 -6.65 31.10
CA TYR A 82 -8.45 -5.89 32.34
C TYR A 82 -9.72 -5.16 32.82
N HIS A 83 -10.74 -5.00 31.97
CA HIS A 83 -12.00 -4.42 32.41
C HIS A 83 -12.84 -5.45 33.19
N ARG A 84 -13.22 -5.11 34.44
CA ARG A 84 -13.80 -6.06 35.42
C ARG A 84 -15.02 -6.85 34.91
N SER A 85 -15.84 -6.23 34.07
CA SER A 85 -17.09 -6.83 33.57
C SER A 85 -16.87 -7.72 32.35
N THR A 86 -15.70 -7.65 31.71
CA THR A 86 -15.36 -8.39 30.49
C THR A 86 -14.14 -9.29 30.66
N SER A 87 -13.49 -9.27 31.84
CA SER A 87 -12.27 -10.03 32.12
C SER A 87 -12.42 -11.55 32.01
N ALA A 88 -13.64 -12.06 32.21
CA ALA A 88 -13.99 -13.46 32.02
C ALA A 88 -14.13 -13.85 30.54
N LEU A 89 -14.29 -12.88 29.63
CA LEU A 89 -14.38 -13.13 28.20
C LEU A 89 -13.02 -13.64 27.68
N LYS A 90 -13.08 -14.65 26.83
CA LYS A 90 -11.95 -15.10 26.02
C LYS A 90 -12.32 -14.97 24.54
N PRO A 91 -12.54 -13.74 24.03
CA PRO A 91 -12.97 -13.59 22.66
C PRO A 91 -11.79 -13.81 21.72
N THR A 92 -12.07 -14.42 20.57
CA THR A 92 -11.18 -14.33 19.41
C THR A 92 -11.38 -12.95 18.80
N VAL A 93 -10.29 -12.20 18.68
CA VAL A 93 -10.30 -10.84 18.15
C VAL A 93 -9.34 -10.76 16.99
N GLU A 94 -9.85 -10.27 15.86
CA GLU A 94 -9.12 -9.99 14.63
C GLU A 94 -9.42 -8.56 14.19
N THR A 95 -8.41 -7.86 13.66
CA THR A 95 -8.57 -6.50 13.14
C THR A 95 -8.01 -6.44 11.73
N HIS A 96 -8.74 -5.80 10.83
CA HIS A 96 -8.31 -5.54 9.46
C HIS A 96 -8.77 -4.15 9.02
N GLU A 97 -7.83 -3.30 8.62
CA GLU A 97 -8.05 -1.91 8.20
C GLU A 97 -8.86 -1.09 9.22
N GLY A 98 -8.66 -1.33 10.52
CA GLY A 98 -9.39 -0.72 11.62
C GLY A 98 -10.80 -1.29 11.87
N ILE A 99 -11.19 -2.38 11.19
CA ILE A 99 -12.44 -3.11 11.45
C ILE A 99 -12.14 -4.25 12.42
N VAL A 100 -12.70 -4.17 13.63
CA VAL A 100 -12.51 -5.19 14.67
C VAL A 100 -13.63 -6.21 14.61
N SER A 101 -13.28 -7.48 14.43
CA SER A 101 -14.19 -8.62 14.51
C SER A 101 -13.97 -9.37 15.82
N MET A 102 -15.06 -9.60 16.56
CA MET A 102 -15.04 -10.33 17.83
C MET A 102 -15.93 -11.56 17.75
N GLN A 103 -15.42 -12.70 18.20
CA GLN A 103 -16.13 -13.97 18.29
C GLN A 103 -15.92 -14.60 19.68
N GLY A 104 -16.84 -15.45 20.11
CA GLY A 104 -16.77 -16.16 21.39
C GLY A 104 -18.09 -16.09 22.17
N ASN A 105 -18.09 -16.60 23.39
CA ASN A 105 -19.26 -16.62 24.25
C ASN A 105 -19.20 -15.50 25.30
N ALA A 106 -20.30 -14.75 25.43
CA ALA A 106 -20.56 -13.86 26.54
C ALA A 106 -21.59 -14.51 27.48
N THR A 107 -21.45 -14.28 28.79
CA THR A 107 -22.36 -14.83 29.79
C THR A 107 -23.70 -14.06 29.84
N THR A 108 -23.73 -12.82 29.35
CA THR A 108 -24.95 -12.01 29.28
C THR A 108 -24.95 -11.10 28.05
N ALA A 109 -26.13 -10.68 27.61
CA ALA A 109 -26.28 -9.67 26.57
C ALA A 109 -25.59 -8.35 26.97
N ALA A 110 -25.73 -7.92 28.23
CA ALA A 110 -25.08 -6.72 28.73
C ALA A 110 -23.54 -6.80 28.65
N GLN A 111 -22.96 -7.97 28.90
CA GLN A 111 -21.52 -8.18 28.77
C GLN A 111 -21.06 -8.11 27.30
N LYS A 112 -21.85 -8.67 26.37
CA LYS A 112 -21.63 -8.54 24.92
C LYS A 112 -21.71 -7.08 24.46
N ASP A 113 -22.72 -6.34 24.90
CA ASP A 113 -22.91 -4.93 24.54
C ASP A 113 -21.78 -4.06 25.09
N LEU A 114 -21.39 -4.29 26.34
CA LEU A 114 -20.29 -3.58 26.97
C LEU A 114 -18.97 -3.84 26.25
N ALA A 115 -18.69 -5.08 25.84
CA ALA A 115 -17.50 -5.40 25.05
C ALA A 115 -17.50 -4.62 23.72
N THR A 116 -18.65 -4.55 23.03
CA THR A 116 -18.79 -3.74 21.80
C THR A 116 -18.44 -2.28 22.06
N LYS A 117 -18.98 -1.71 23.14
CA LYS A 117 -18.79 -0.30 23.49
C LYS A 117 -17.35 0.02 23.86
N LEU A 118 -16.72 -0.82 24.67
CA LEU A 118 -15.31 -0.65 25.06
C LEU A 118 -14.39 -0.68 23.85
N VAL A 119 -14.69 -1.53 22.87
CA VAL A 119 -13.89 -1.65 21.64
C VAL A 119 -14.14 -0.49 20.69
N SER A 120 -15.38 -0.03 20.54
CA SER A 120 -15.69 1.11 19.67
C SER A 120 -15.05 2.42 20.13
N ASP A 121 -14.77 2.55 21.43
CA ASP A 121 -14.16 3.75 22.01
C ASP A 121 -12.63 3.79 21.86
N LEU A 122 -12.00 2.72 21.34
CA LEU A 122 -10.55 2.67 21.15
C LEU A 122 -10.13 3.45 19.89
N HIS A 123 -9.01 4.18 20.02
CA HIS A 123 -8.44 4.92 18.91
C HIS A 123 -8.03 3.99 17.76
N GLY A 124 -8.36 4.39 16.52
CA GLY A 124 -8.10 3.60 15.31
C GLY A 124 -9.20 2.61 14.93
N VAL A 125 -10.16 2.34 15.83
CA VAL A 125 -11.31 1.48 15.51
C VAL A 125 -12.32 2.26 14.67
N LYS A 126 -12.52 1.83 13.43
CA LYS A 126 -13.50 2.40 12.50
C LYS A 126 -14.87 1.74 12.64
N LYS A 127 -14.88 0.42 12.90
CA LYS A 127 -16.09 -0.39 13.01
C LYS A 127 -15.86 -1.60 13.90
N VAL A 128 -16.91 -2.01 14.60
CA VAL A 128 -16.93 -3.25 15.39
C VAL A 128 -17.97 -4.21 14.82
N VAL A 129 -17.54 -5.43 14.53
CA VAL A 129 -18.38 -6.56 14.13
C VAL A 129 -18.41 -7.55 15.28
N ASN A 130 -19.46 -7.48 16.10
CA ASN A 130 -19.62 -8.37 17.24
C ASN A 130 -20.46 -9.61 16.88
N ASN A 131 -19.75 -10.72 16.64
CA ASN A 131 -20.32 -12.03 16.34
C ASN A 131 -20.34 -12.95 17.57
N MET A 132 -20.30 -12.40 18.79
CA MET A 132 -20.36 -13.19 20.01
C MET A 132 -21.76 -13.74 20.26
N THR A 133 -21.83 -14.95 20.80
CA THR A 133 -23.06 -15.60 21.26
C THR A 133 -23.26 -15.36 22.75
N VAL A 134 -24.53 -15.34 23.18
CA VAL A 134 -24.89 -15.29 24.60
C VAL A 134 -25.34 -16.68 25.01
N GLU A 135 -24.74 -17.23 26.06
CA GLU A 135 -25.13 -18.52 26.65
C GLU A 135 -26.37 -18.39 27.55
#